data_AF-A0A660SXW2-F1
#
_entry.id   AF-A0A660SXW2-F1
#
_cell.length_a   1.000
_cell.length_b   1.000
_cell.length_c   1.000
_cell.angle_alpha   90.00
_cell.angle_beta   90.00
_cell.angle_gamma   90.00
#
_symmetry.space_group_name_H-M   'P 1'
#
loop_
_entity.id
_entity.type
_entity.pdbx_description
1 polymer ?
#
loop_
_entity_poly.entity_id
_entity_poly.type
_entity_poly.pdbx_seq_one_letter_code
_entity_poly.pdbx_strand_id
1 'polypeptide(L)'
;MSDSIVPESRIFRIGRECYVVYLGKERDDFRPFLRIGNARDIPDEVHEVLSTTVVTDDHVGNPLVEILLAPKFQGRYLGDTGVVATIRRFFKSFDLSTDDVTDYRKVKDGERRHMVWFYSSGNIHLRYDERVIFDLDKREKEDRHFVRLFEEAKSEFLRNPLRYIRQDFSGQGVVLADGNVFWYEAGELLSFAAHPGFVARLMGDGVDPDFITASAYNLSSDQMDSRDAAVFIGFVKRVRQRKKQLRVISSQPELLRKLKLLFPERGDSPATLDVTDVSGKRKATFRDSIVSRKDDKWRLHRAGLPEMAFGSELENGISIDFVNGRISFNSESVQAVFVPPAGFPIDFIGHEAPENQMMDKYVAYTFTNIK
;
A
#
# COMPACT_ATOMS: atom_id res chain seq x y z
N MET A 1 -41.57 24.53 -11.65
CA MET A 1 -41.15 24.58 -10.24
C MET A 1 -39.86 23.80 -10.16
N SER A 2 -38.72 24.47 -9.98
CA SER A 2 -37.43 23.80 -9.80
C SER A 2 -37.36 23.33 -8.35
N ASP A 3 -37.46 22.03 -8.13
CA ASP A 3 -37.19 21.45 -6.81
C ASP A 3 -35.78 21.88 -6.39
N SER A 4 -35.69 22.64 -5.31
CA SER A 4 -34.43 23.13 -4.78
C SER A 4 -33.57 21.93 -4.37
N ILE A 5 -32.38 21.80 -4.95
CA ILE A 5 -31.44 20.72 -4.59
C ILE A 5 -31.00 20.93 -3.14
N VAL A 6 -31.40 19.99 -2.27
CA VAL A 6 -31.08 20.00 -0.84
C VAL A 6 -29.55 19.87 -0.66
N PRO A 7 -28.90 20.59 0.28
CA PRO A 7 -27.44 20.60 0.40
C PRO A 7 -26.80 19.21 0.53
N GLU A 8 -27.44 18.30 1.25
CA GLU A 8 -26.95 16.94 1.47
C GLU A 8 -27.05 16.05 0.22
N SER A 9 -27.99 16.33 -0.70
CA SER A 9 -28.12 15.58 -1.97
C SER A 9 -27.10 16.00 -3.03
N ARG A 10 -26.13 16.85 -2.67
CA ARG A 10 -25.07 17.35 -3.58
C ARG A 10 -23.83 16.47 -3.62
N ILE A 11 -23.72 15.49 -2.72
CA ILE A 11 -22.54 14.66 -2.56
C ILE A 11 -22.80 13.29 -3.17
N PHE A 12 -22.03 12.98 -4.20
CA PHE A 12 -22.05 11.70 -4.89
C PHE A 12 -20.81 10.90 -4.48
N ARG A 13 -21.03 9.79 -3.80
CA ARG A 13 -19.96 8.83 -3.51
C ARG A 13 -19.76 7.94 -4.74
N ILE A 14 -18.67 8.16 -5.46
CA ILE A 14 -18.33 7.39 -6.67
C ILE A 14 -17.52 6.13 -6.28
N GLY A 15 -16.71 6.23 -5.22
CA GLY A 15 -15.91 5.12 -4.72
C GLY A 15 -15.77 5.16 -3.21
N ARG A 16 -14.94 4.28 -2.66
CA ARG A 16 -14.67 4.23 -1.20
C ARG A 16 -13.99 5.50 -0.69
N GLU A 17 -13.06 6.01 -1.47
CA GLU A 17 -12.28 7.22 -1.17
C GLU A 17 -12.41 8.22 -2.34
N CYS A 18 -13.62 8.34 -2.91
CA CYS A 18 -13.86 9.24 -4.03
C CYS A 18 -15.26 9.84 -3.95
N TYR A 19 -15.29 11.17 -3.88
CA TYR A 19 -16.50 11.97 -3.77
C TYR A 19 -16.52 13.02 -4.86
N VAL A 20 -17.67 13.20 -5.47
CA VAL A 20 -17.95 14.31 -6.38
C VAL A 20 -19.05 15.15 -5.72
N VAL A 21 -18.83 16.46 -5.65
CA VAL A 21 -19.73 17.40 -5.00
C VAL A 21 -20.20 18.45 -5.99
N TYR A 22 -21.50 18.58 -6.14
CA TYR A 22 -22.12 19.60 -6.99
C TYR A 22 -22.15 20.96 -6.28
N LEU A 23 -21.35 21.90 -6.77
CA LEU A 23 -21.23 23.28 -6.28
C LEU A 23 -22.11 24.27 -7.04
N GLY A 24 -22.74 23.83 -8.13
CA GLY A 24 -23.56 24.68 -8.97
C GLY A 24 -24.78 25.26 -8.26
N LYS A 25 -25.18 26.44 -8.72
CA LYS A 25 -26.47 27.07 -8.46
C LYS A 25 -27.52 26.57 -9.45
N GLU A 26 -27.14 26.38 -10.71
CA GLU A 26 -28.03 26.05 -11.84
C GLU A 26 -27.54 24.80 -12.59
N ARG A 27 -28.46 24.07 -13.22
CA ARG A 27 -28.15 22.75 -13.82
C ARG A 27 -27.17 22.84 -15.00
N ASP A 28 -27.12 24.00 -15.63
CA ASP A 28 -26.32 24.37 -16.80
C ASP A 28 -25.02 25.11 -16.43
N ASP A 29 -24.70 25.24 -15.14
CA ASP A 29 -23.44 25.81 -14.70
C ASP A 29 -22.24 25.07 -15.34
N PHE A 30 -21.27 25.84 -15.83
CA PHE A 30 -20.09 25.28 -16.46
C PHE A 30 -19.18 24.59 -15.42
N ARG A 31 -18.92 23.29 -15.64
CA ARG A 31 -18.06 22.43 -14.80
C ARG A 31 -18.35 22.58 -13.28
N PRO A 32 -19.58 22.32 -12.83
CA PRO A 32 -20.05 22.73 -11.51
C PRO A 32 -19.60 21.79 -10.38
N PHE A 33 -18.72 20.83 -10.67
CA PHE A 33 -18.37 19.78 -9.73
C PHE A 33 -16.97 19.97 -9.15
N LEU A 34 -16.85 19.63 -7.88
CA LEU A 34 -15.60 19.47 -7.16
C LEU A 34 -15.40 17.99 -6.82
N ARG A 35 -14.17 17.49 -6.91
CA ARG A 35 -13.83 16.11 -6.54
C ARG A 35 -12.93 16.08 -5.31
N ILE A 36 -13.16 15.13 -4.41
CA ILE A 36 -12.26 14.78 -3.29
C ILE A 36 -11.86 13.32 -3.48
N GLY A 37 -10.56 13.08 -3.64
CA GLY A 37 -9.99 11.77 -3.95
C GLY A 37 -10.23 11.30 -5.38
N ASN A 38 -10.04 10.00 -5.63
CA ASN A 38 -10.21 9.42 -6.96
C ASN A 38 -10.56 7.93 -6.91
N ALA A 39 -11.07 7.43 -8.03
CA ALA A 39 -11.36 6.03 -8.28
C ALA A 39 -10.97 5.71 -9.72
N ARG A 40 -10.67 4.43 -9.99
CA ARG A 40 -10.26 3.96 -11.32
C ARG A 40 -11.38 4.09 -12.35
N ASP A 41 -12.61 3.85 -11.92
CA ASP A 41 -13.75 3.63 -12.81
C ASP A 41 -14.68 4.86 -12.86
N ILE A 42 -14.11 6.07 -12.70
CA ILE A 42 -14.86 7.31 -12.91
C ILE A 42 -15.02 7.51 -14.43
N PRO A 43 -16.25 7.69 -14.96
CA PRO A 43 -16.45 7.95 -16.37
C PRO A 43 -15.78 9.25 -16.83
N ASP A 44 -15.29 9.27 -18.07
CA ASP A 44 -14.61 10.45 -18.65
C ASP A 44 -15.52 11.68 -18.67
N GLU A 45 -16.83 11.49 -18.89
CA GLU A 45 -17.82 12.56 -18.87
C GLU A 45 -17.93 13.24 -17.50
N VAL A 46 -17.72 12.47 -16.42
CA VAL A 46 -17.65 13.03 -15.06
C VAL A 46 -16.38 13.87 -14.92
N HIS A 47 -15.24 13.41 -15.43
CA HIS A 47 -13.99 14.14 -15.38
C HIS A 47 -14.04 15.49 -16.12
N GLU A 48 -14.70 15.53 -17.27
CA GLU A 48 -14.87 16.75 -18.07
C GLU A 48 -15.64 17.85 -17.31
N VAL A 49 -16.61 17.46 -16.48
CA VAL A 49 -17.43 18.42 -15.71
C VAL A 49 -16.84 18.80 -14.34
N LEU A 50 -15.69 18.23 -13.94
CA LEU A 50 -14.99 18.62 -12.70
C LEU A 50 -14.23 19.93 -12.89
N SER A 51 -14.51 20.99 -12.13
CA SER A 51 -13.67 22.19 -12.15
C SER A 51 -12.45 22.09 -11.24
N THR A 52 -12.62 21.45 -10.08
CA THR A 52 -11.60 21.44 -9.01
C THR A 52 -11.46 20.06 -8.38
N THR A 53 -10.22 19.61 -8.17
CA THR A 53 -9.86 18.46 -7.34
C THR A 53 -9.24 18.96 -6.04
N VAL A 54 -9.84 18.60 -4.90
CA VAL A 54 -9.29 18.85 -3.58
C VAL A 54 -8.29 17.75 -3.26
N VAL A 55 -7.07 18.15 -2.95
CA VAL A 55 -6.01 17.25 -2.51
C VAL A 55 -5.88 17.33 -1.00
N THR A 56 -5.85 16.15 -0.37
CA THR A 56 -5.86 16.00 1.08
C THR A 56 -4.49 15.54 1.57
N ASP A 57 -4.22 15.73 2.85
CA ASP A 57 -2.94 15.38 3.46
C ASP A 57 -2.69 13.86 3.45
N ASP A 58 -3.75 13.06 3.61
CA ASP A 58 -3.73 11.59 3.56
C ASP A 58 -3.89 11.00 2.15
N HIS A 59 -3.90 11.85 1.12
CA HIS A 59 -4.00 11.47 -0.29
C HIS A 59 -5.20 10.54 -0.54
N VAL A 60 -6.39 10.94 -0.09
CA VAL A 60 -7.66 10.20 -0.26
C VAL A 60 -7.77 9.68 -1.71
N GLY A 61 -8.02 8.39 -1.91
CA GLY A 61 -7.96 7.73 -3.22
C GLY A 61 -6.59 7.11 -3.52
N ASN A 62 -6.18 7.10 -4.78
CA ASN A 62 -4.90 6.56 -5.23
C ASN A 62 -4.10 7.61 -6.02
N PRO A 63 -2.97 8.13 -5.50
CA PRO A 63 -2.17 9.13 -6.20
C PRO A 63 -1.58 8.64 -7.53
N LEU A 64 -1.41 7.33 -7.73
CA LEU A 64 -0.95 6.78 -9.01
C LEU A 64 -2.01 6.92 -10.11
N VAL A 65 -3.29 6.74 -9.76
CA VAL A 65 -4.40 6.99 -10.69
C VAL A 65 -4.45 8.47 -11.06
N GLU A 66 -4.15 9.36 -10.12
CA GLU A 66 -4.15 10.80 -10.38
C GLU A 66 -3.13 11.23 -11.45
N ILE A 67 -1.94 10.62 -11.46
CA ILE A 67 -0.91 10.87 -12.48
C ILE A 67 -1.41 10.50 -13.88
N LEU A 68 -2.25 9.47 -13.99
CA LEU A 68 -2.82 9.03 -15.27
C LEU A 68 -3.95 9.95 -15.76
N LEU A 69 -4.66 10.58 -14.82
CA LEU A 69 -5.79 11.47 -15.10
C LEU A 69 -5.35 12.92 -15.40
N ALA A 70 -4.35 13.42 -14.66
CA ALA A 70 -3.86 14.80 -14.77
C ALA A 70 -3.49 15.26 -16.19
N PRO A 71 -2.83 14.46 -17.05
CA PRO A 71 -2.52 14.88 -18.42
C PRO A 71 -3.74 14.82 -19.36
N LYS A 72 -4.78 14.06 -19.02
CA LYS A 72 -5.98 13.87 -19.84
C LYS A 72 -7.04 14.94 -19.57
N PHE A 73 -7.20 15.32 -18.31
CA PHE A 73 -8.28 16.20 -17.88
C PHE A 73 -7.71 17.47 -17.26
N GLN A 74 -7.95 18.61 -17.90
CA GLN A 74 -7.55 19.91 -17.37
C GLN A 74 -8.37 20.25 -16.14
N GLY A 75 -7.77 20.42 -14.97
CA GLY A 75 -8.51 20.74 -13.75
C GLY A 75 -7.64 21.46 -12.72
N ARG A 76 -8.29 22.25 -11.87
CA ARG A 76 -7.62 22.92 -10.77
C ARG A 76 -7.40 21.98 -9.61
N TYR A 77 -6.22 22.02 -9.00
CA TYR A 77 -5.96 21.33 -7.73
C TYR A 77 -6.00 22.34 -6.58
N LEU A 78 -6.67 22.00 -5.49
CA LEU A 78 -6.82 22.84 -4.31
C LEU A 78 -6.39 22.07 -3.06
N GLY A 79 -5.53 22.66 -2.23
CA GLY A 79 -5.10 22.02 -0.99
C GLY A 79 -4.56 23.02 0.04
N ASP A 80 -4.25 22.53 1.24
CA ASP A 80 -3.49 23.27 2.24
C ASP A 80 -2.05 23.56 1.76
N THR A 81 -1.41 24.59 2.32
CA THR A 81 -0.06 25.04 1.93
C THR A 81 0.95 23.88 1.87
N GLY A 82 0.97 23.01 2.88
CA GLY A 82 1.91 21.88 2.93
C GLY A 82 1.61 20.81 1.89
N VAL A 83 0.32 20.51 1.68
CA VAL A 83 -0.14 19.54 0.69
C VAL A 83 0.15 20.02 -0.72
N VAL A 84 -0.10 21.29 -1.01
CA VAL A 84 0.17 21.92 -2.31
C VAL A 84 1.66 21.89 -2.65
N ALA A 85 2.53 22.21 -1.70
CA ALA A 85 3.98 22.12 -1.91
C ALA A 85 4.41 20.68 -2.25
N THR A 86 3.83 19.71 -1.55
CA THR A 86 4.09 18.27 -1.77
C THR A 86 3.62 17.81 -3.15
N ILE A 87 2.39 18.12 -3.53
CA ILE A 87 1.81 17.75 -4.82
C ILE A 87 2.52 18.42 -5.98
N ARG A 88 2.90 19.70 -5.86
CA ARG A 88 3.69 20.39 -6.89
C ARG A 88 5.02 19.70 -7.15
N ARG A 89 5.75 19.30 -6.10
CA ARG A 89 7.01 18.53 -6.26
C ARG A 89 6.76 17.18 -6.92
N PHE A 90 5.70 16.50 -6.49
CA PHE A 90 5.33 15.21 -7.06
C PHE A 90 4.99 15.32 -8.55
N PHE A 91 4.08 16.22 -8.94
CA PHE A 91 3.69 16.43 -10.34
C PHE A 91 4.86 16.85 -11.22
N LYS A 92 5.72 17.75 -10.74
CA LYS A 92 6.97 18.11 -11.44
C LYS A 92 7.87 16.92 -11.71
N SER A 93 7.92 15.93 -10.82
CA SER A 93 8.72 14.71 -11.04
C SER A 93 8.19 13.83 -12.18
N PHE A 94 6.96 14.05 -12.65
CA PHE A 94 6.35 13.40 -13.82
C PHE A 94 6.20 14.34 -15.01
N ASP A 95 6.85 15.51 -14.98
CA ASP A 95 6.74 16.53 -16.02
C ASP A 95 5.29 17.01 -16.25
N LEU A 96 4.46 16.95 -15.21
CA LEU A 96 3.07 17.42 -15.24
C LEU A 96 3.00 18.92 -14.91
N SER A 97 2.02 19.61 -15.50
CA SER A 97 1.76 21.03 -15.20
C SER A 97 1.41 21.22 -13.72
N THR A 98 1.89 22.33 -13.14
CA THR A 98 1.62 22.71 -11.75
C THR A 98 0.94 24.06 -11.61
N ASP A 99 0.63 24.71 -12.72
CA ASP A 99 0.12 26.09 -12.75
C ASP A 99 -1.25 26.17 -12.06
N ASP A 100 -2.06 25.14 -12.25
CA ASP A 100 -3.41 25.03 -11.67
C ASP A 100 -3.43 24.42 -10.26
N VAL A 101 -2.28 24.17 -9.63
CA VAL A 101 -2.20 23.70 -8.23
C VAL A 101 -2.17 24.91 -7.30
N THR A 102 -3.27 25.16 -6.57
CA THR A 102 -3.45 26.36 -5.75
C THR A 102 -3.56 26.05 -4.25
N ASP A 103 -2.90 26.89 -3.45
CA ASP A 103 -3.11 27.00 -2.00
C ASP A 103 -4.47 27.64 -1.71
N TYR A 104 -5.28 27.02 -0.86
CA TYR A 104 -6.59 27.53 -0.47
C TYR A 104 -6.55 28.95 0.10
N ARG A 105 -5.49 29.35 0.80
CA ARG A 105 -5.34 30.72 1.37
C ARG A 105 -5.22 31.80 0.30
N LYS A 106 -4.86 31.41 -0.93
CA LYS A 106 -4.73 32.33 -2.08
C LYS A 106 -6.04 32.44 -2.87
N VAL A 107 -7.03 31.62 -2.53
CA VAL A 107 -8.36 31.73 -3.12
C VAL A 107 -9.06 32.89 -2.44
N LYS A 108 -9.35 33.95 -3.20
CA LYS A 108 -10.12 35.07 -2.66
C LYS A 108 -11.48 34.56 -2.17
N ASP A 109 -11.78 34.84 -0.91
CA ASP A 109 -13.12 34.76 -0.32
C ASP A 109 -13.98 35.84 -1.00
N GLY A 110 -14.44 35.58 -2.23
CA GLY A 110 -15.53 36.34 -2.80
C GLY A 110 -16.84 36.02 -2.07
N GLU A 111 -17.96 36.57 -2.55
CA GLU A 111 -19.33 36.16 -2.17
C GLU A 111 -19.62 34.71 -2.64
N ARG A 112 -18.85 33.74 -2.14
CA ARG A 112 -18.92 32.35 -2.58
C ARG A 112 -19.87 31.61 -1.67
N ARG A 113 -20.96 31.10 -2.25
CA ARG A 113 -21.89 30.15 -1.62
C ARG A 113 -21.24 28.82 -1.23
N HIS A 114 -19.97 28.58 -1.53
CA HIS A 114 -19.29 27.35 -1.14
C HIS A 114 -17.84 27.64 -0.76
N MET A 115 -17.38 27.00 0.32
CA MET A 115 -16.04 27.18 0.88
C MET A 115 -15.47 25.84 1.35
N VAL A 116 -14.20 25.59 1.02
CA VAL A 116 -13.44 24.42 1.50
C VAL A 116 -12.54 24.89 2.64
N TRP A 117 -12.71 24.31 3.83
CA TRP A 117 -11.91 24.60 5.01
C TRP A 117 -10.94 23.46 5.28
N PHE A 118 -9.67 23.80 5.41
CA PHE A 118 -8.60 22.88 5.75
C PHE A 118 -8.21 23.07 7.20
N TYR A 119 -8.32 22.03 8.02
CA TYR A 119 -7.95 22.05 9.42
C TYR A 119 -6.54 21.52 9.62
N SER A 120 -5.88 21.97 10.69
CA SER A 120 -4.56 21.48 11.08
C SER A 120 -4.54 19.98 11.43
N SER A 121 -5.70 19.38 11.72
CA SER A 121 -5.85 17.94 11.94
C SER A 121 -5.73 17.12 10.66
N GLY A 122 -5.76 17.75 9.47
CA GLY A 122 -5.89 17.07 8.19
C GLY A 122 -7.35 16.93 7.71
N ASN A 123 -8.34 17.20 8.58
CA ASN A 123 -9.74 17.19 8.19
C ASN A 123 -10.05 18.32 7.20
N ILE A 124 -11.05 18.08 6.36
CA ILE A 124 -11.57 19.03 5.38
C ILE A 124 -13.08 19.13 5.56
N HIS A 125 -13.57 20.36 5.74
CA HIS A 125 -15.00 20.64 5.65
C HIS A 125 -15.33 21.36 4.35
N LEU A 126 -16.33 20.90 3.64
CA LEU A 126 -16.97 21.68 2.58
C LEU A 126 -18.25 22.28 3.13
N ARG A 127 -18.35 23.61 3.05
CA ARG A 127 -19.56 24.34 3.40
C ARG A 127 -20.27 24.79 2.14
N TYR A 128 -21.59 24.69 2.14
CA TYR A 128 -22.47 25.33 1.17
C TYR A 128 -23.41 26.26 1.94
N ASP A 129 -23.38 27.54 1.58
CA ASP A 129 -23.83 28.65 2.42
C ASP A 129 -23.23 28.49 3.84
N GLU A 130 -24.05 28.50 4.89
CA GLU A 130 -23.58 28.35 6.28
C GLU A 130 -23.52 26.90 6.78
N ARG A 131 -23.88 25.91 5.95
CA ARG A 131 -24.00 24.51 6.35
C ARG A 131 -22.80 23.68 5.92
N VAL A 132 -22.27 22.87 6.82
CA VAL A 132 -21.27 21.85 6.48
C VAL A 132 -21.98 20.72 5.75
N ILE A 133 -21.67 20.53 4.47
CA ILE A 133 -22.23 19.44 3.66
C ILE A 133 -21.29 18.23 3.63
N PHE A 134 -19.98 18.45 3.69
CA PHE A 134 -18.96 17.40 3.71
C PHE A 134 -18.01 17.59 4.88
N ASP A 135 -17.66 16.49 5.53
CA ASP A 135 -16.67 16.38 6.60
C ASP A 135 -15.84 15.12 6.33
N LEU A 136 -14.54 15.28 6.07
CA LEU A 136 -13.68 14.17 5.67
C LEU A 136 -13.56 13.14 6.80
N ASP A 137 -13.32 13.55 8.03
CA ASP A 137 -13.17 12.62 9.17
C ASP A 137 -14.44 11.80 9.40
N LYS A 138 -15.61 12.42 9.21
CA LYS A 138 -16.90 11.73 9.29
C LYS A 138 -17.01 10.69 8.17
N ARG A 139 -16.69 11.08 6.94
CA ARG A 139 -16.76 10.21 5.75
C ARG A 139 -15.76 9.07 5.80
N GLU A 140 -14.55 9.29 6.30
CA GLU A 140 -13.54 8.26 6.52
C GLU A 140 -14.07 7.11 7.38
N LYS A 141 -14.84 7.43 8.43
CA LYS A 141 -15.48 6.47 9.33
C LYS A 141 -16.68 5.80 8.69
N GLU A 142 -17.64 6.57 8.20
CA GLU A 142 -18.91 6.06 7.67
C GLU A 142 -18.74 5.26 6.38
N ASP A 143 -17.89 5.73 5.47
CA ASP A 143 -17.65 5.10 4.18
C ASP A 143 -16.54 4.04 4.21
N ARG A 144 -15.92 3.86 5.39
CA ARG A 144 -14.84 2.90 5.66
C ARG A 144 -13.68 3.06 4.68
N HIS A 145 -13.03 4.22 4.70
CA HIS A 145 -11.78 4.45 3.97
C HIS A 145 -10.76 3.35 4.28
N PHE A 146 -9.78 3.13 3.41
CA PHE A 146 -8.84 2.01 3.51
C PHE A 146 -8.23 1.90 4.90
N VAL A 147 -7.75 3.03 5.42
CA VAL A 147 -7.11 3.12 6.74
C VAL A 147 -8.09 2.73 7.86
N ARG A 148 -9.33 3.20 7.78
CA ARG A 148 -10.37 2.87 8.77
C ARG A 148 -10.73 1.38 8.73
N LEU A 149 -10.92 0.84 7.54
CA LEU A 149 -11.22 -0.58 7.35
C LEU A 149 -10.08 -1.44 7.90
N PHE A 150 -8.83 -1.02 7.70
CA PHE A 150 -7.66 -1.69 8.25
C PHE A 150 -7.68 -1.66 9.79
N GLU A 151 -7.93 -0.50 10.42
CA GLU A 151 -8.01 -0.41 11.88
C GLU A 151 -9.13 -1.27 12.48
N GLU A 152 -10.28 -1.34 11.82
CA GLU A 152 -11.38 -2.21 12.24
C GLU A 152 -10.99 -3.69 12.15
N ALA A 153 -10.43 -4.13 11.02
CA ALA A 153 -9.92 -5.48 10.85
C ALA A 153 -8.81 -5.80 11.87
N LYS A 154 -7.93 -4.83 12.14
CA LYS A 154 -6.86 -4.95 13.12
C LYS A 154 -7.39 -5.11 14.54
N SER A 155 -8.43 -4.37 14.91
CA SER A 155 -9.08 -4.50 16.21
C SER A 155 -9.66 -5.90 16.41
N GLU A 156 -10.32 -6.47 15.40
CA GLU A 156 -10.82 -7.85 15.47
C GLU A 156 -9.67 -8.86 15.52
N PHE A 157 -8.63 -8.68 14.71
CA PHE A 157 -7.42 -9.51 14.73
C PHE A 157 -6.78 -9.55 16.13
N LEU A 158 -6.68 -8.41 16.82
CA LEU A 158 -6.08 -8.33 18.15
C LEU A 158 -6.89 -9.07 19.24
N ARG A 159 -8.17 -9.36 18.98
CA ARG A 159 -9.00 -10.20 19.87
C ARG A 159 -8.78 -11.69 19.66
N ASN A 160 -8.22 -12.10 18.52
CA ASN A 160 -7.93 -13.50 18.24
C ASN A 160 -6.80 -14.00 19.17
N PRO A 161 -7.05 -14.98 20.07
CA PRO A 161 -6.03 -15.51 20.96
C PRO A 161 -5.02 -16.43 20.25
N LEU A 162 -5.35 -16.93 19.05
CA LEU A 162 -4.49 -17.80 18.24
C LEU A 162 -3.59 -17.03 17.28
N ARG A 163 -3.57 -15.69 17.36
CA ARG A 163 -2.68 -14.88 16.53
C ARG A 163 -1.22 -15.09 16.95
N TYR A 164 -0.33 -15.01 15.97
CA TYR A 164 1.09 -14.94 16.22
C TYR A 164 1.47 -13.57 16.82
N ILE A 165 2.38 -13.61 17.78
CA ILE A 165 3.03 -12.43 18.35
C ILE A 165 4.40 -12.24 17.71
N ARG A 166 5.00 -11.06 17.94
CA ARG A 166 6.28 -10.70 17.32
C ARG A 166 7.41 -11.69 17.65
N GLN A 167 7.34 -12.29 18.84
CA GLN A 167 8.31 -13.28 19.32
C GLN A 167 8.27 -14.58 18.51
N ASP A 168 7.13 -14.96 17.94
CA ASP A 168 7.02 -16.17 17.10
C ASP A 168 7.84 -16.04 15.81
N PHE A 169 8.21 -14.81 15.44
CA PHE A 169 9.05 -14.49 14.29
C PHE A 169 10.48 -14.09 14.69
N SER A 170 10.92 -14.36 15.93
CA SER A 170 12.27 -13.99 16.38
C SER A 170 13.38 -14.76 15.67
N GLY A 171 13.06 -15.95 15.16
CA GLY A 171 13.95 -16.77 14.35
C GLY A 171 14.11 -16.22 12.93
N GLN A 172 14.33 -17.14 12.00
CA GLN A 172 14.51 -16.84 10.58
C GLN A 172 13.77 -17.89 9.77
N GLY A 173 13.02 -17.47 8.76
CA GLY A 173 12.16 -18.42 8.07
C GLY A 173 11.18 -17.74 7.13
N VAL A 174 10.18 -18.52 6.72
CA VAL A 174 9.17 -18.05 5.76
C VAL A 174 7.76 -18.30 6.24
N VAL A 175 6.86 -17.42 5.82
CA VAL A 175 5.41 -17.58 5.93
C VAL A 175 4.83 -17.48 4.54
N LEU A 176 3.98 -18.45 4.17
CA LEU A 176 3.20 -18.42 2.94
C LEU A 176 1.74 -18.15 3.26
N ALA A 177 1.14 -17.16 2.61
CA ALA A 177 -0.26 -16.79 2.83
C ALA A 177 -0.93 -16.50 1.49
N ASP A 178 -1.60 -17.51 0.92
CA ASP A 178 -2.52 -17.37 -0.21
C ASP A 178 -1.95 -16.52 -1.37
N GLY A 179 -0.89 -16.98 -2.03
CA GLY A 179 -0.24 -16.22 -3.11
C GLY A 179 0.77 -15.17 -2.64
N ASN A 180 0.94 -14.98 -1.33
CA ASN A 180 1.90 -14.04 -0.74
C ASN A 180 2.98 -14.79 0.03
N VAL A 181 4.16 -14.20 0.10
CA VAL A 181 5.30 -14.79 0.81
C VAL A 181 6.08 -13.72 1.56
N PHE A 182 6.44 -14.09 2.79
CA PHE A 182 7.15 -13.23 3.72
C PHE A 182 8.36 -13.98 4.25
N TRP A 183 9.53 -13.36 4.15
CA TRP A 183 10.70 -13.76 4.92
C TRP A 183 10.62 -13.08 6.27
N TYR A 184 10.72 -13.84 7.35
CA TYR A 184 10.81 -13.26 8.69
C TYR A 184 12.20 -13.40 9.26
N GLU A 185 12.62 -12.38 10.00
CA GLU A 185 13.88 -12.36 10.72
C GLU A 185 13.82 -11.38 11.89
N ALA A 186 14.22 -11.81 13.09
CA ALA A 186 14.31 -10.96 14.27
C ALA A 186 13.01 -10.16 14.58
N GLY A 187 11.86 -10.81 14.40
CA GLY A 187 10.54 -10.24 14.66
C GLY A 187 10.06 -9.25 13.61
N GLU A 188 10.63 -9.25 12.41
CA GLU A 188 10.21 -8.40 11.28
C GLU A 188 9.98 -9.21 10.02
N LEU A 189 9.11 -8.71 9.16
CA LEU A 189 8.77 -9.34 7.88
C LEU A 189 9.27 -8.51 6.69
N LEU A 190 9.87 -9.20 5.74
CA LEU A 190 10.13 -8.76 4.38
C LEU A 190 9.12 -9.43 3.44
N SER A 191 8.27 -8.65 2.80
CA SER A 191 7.33 -9.13 1.78
C SER A 191 8.03 -9.28 0.41
N PHE A 192 7.85 -10.40 -0.30
CA PHE A 192 8.25 -10.52 -1.71
C PHE A 192 7.07 -10.49 -2.69
N ALA A 193 5.85 -10.70 -2.19
CA ALA A 193 4.61 -10.62 -2.96
C ALA A 193 3.51 -10.05 -2.06
N ALA A 194 2.88 -8.96 -2.50
CA ALA A 194 1.78 -8.30 -1.80
C ALA A 194 0.64 -8.02 -2.78
N HIS A 195 -0.22 -9.03 -2.97
CA HIS A 195 -1.36 -8.98 -3.88
C HIS A 195 -2.64 -8.50 -3.19
N PRO A 196 -3.70 -8.15 -3.95
CA PRO A 196 -5.01 -7.79 -3.40
C PRO A 196 -5.51 -8.75 -2.34
N GLY A 197 -5.84 -8.19 -1.17
CA GLY A 197 -6.32 -8.94 -0.03
C GLY A 197 -5.24 -9.51 0.89
N PHE A 198 -3.93 -9.32 0.60
CA PHE A 198 -2.86 -9.89 1.43
C PHE A 198 -2.98 -9.51 2.91
N VAL A 199 -3.42 -8.28 3.23
CA VAL A 199 -3.66 -7.83 4.61
C VAL A 199 -4.71 -8.69 5.30
N ALA A 200 -5.86 -8.89 4.66
CA ALA A 200 -6.96 -9.65 5.22
C ALA A 200 -6.59 -11.13 5.33
N ARG A 201 -5.85 -11.67 4.36
CA ARG A 201 -5.32 -13.04 4.36
C ARG A 201 -4.33 -13.26 5.49
N LEU A 202 -3.31 -12.41 5.62
CA LEU A 202 -2.36 -12.46 6.74
C LEU A 202 -3.06 -12.42 8.11
N MET A 203 -3.97 -11.46 8.30
CA MET A 203 -4.73 -11.38 9.55
C MET A 203 -5.59 -12.62 9.78
N GLY A 204 -6.20 -13.16 8.71
CA GLY A 204 -6.96 -14.41 8.74
C GLY A 204 -6.11 -15.60 9.16
N ASP A 205 -4.86 -15.66 8.71
CA ASP A 205 -3.91 -16.71 9.07
C ASP A 205 -3.16 -16.43 10.39
N GLY A 206 -3.59 -15.42 11.15
CA GLY A 206 -3.04 -15.11 12.48
C GLY A 206 -1.77 -14.25 12.46
N VAL A 207 -1.31 -13.78 11.30
CA VAL A 207 -0.09 -12.98 11.16
C VAL A 207 -0.42 -11.49 11.12
N ASP A 208 0.34 -10.69 11.88
CA ASP A 208 0.16 -9.24 11.91
C ASP A 208 0.84 -8.55 10.70
N PRO A 209 0.07 -7.92 9.78
CA PRO A 209 0.66 -7.18 8.67
C PRO A 209 1.49 -5.96 9.11
N ASP A 210 1.30 -5.44 10.34
CA ASP A 210 2.11 -4.34 10.88
C ASP A 210 3.54 -4.81 11.28
N PHE A 211 3.87 -6.11 11.16
CA PHE A 211 5.22 -6.66 11.29
C PHE A 211 6.06 -6.51 10.00
N ILE A 212 5.42 -6.16 8.88
CA ILE A 212 6.12 -5.88 7.63
C ILE A 212 6.86 -4.55 7.73
N THR A 213 8.18 -4.60 7.69
CA THR A 213 9.07 -3.42 7.73
C THR A 213 9.78 -3.20 6.40
N ALA A 214 9.80 -4.22 5.53
CA ALA A 214 10.35 -4.14 4.20
C ALA A 214 9.50 -4.84 3.15
N SER A 215 9.58 -4.38 1.90
CA SER A 215 8.92 -5.02 0.75
C SER A 215 9.87 -5.03 -0.44
N ALA A 216 10.12 -6.21 -1.00
CA ALA A 216 10.74 -6.39 -2.30
C ALA A 216 9.66 -6.22 -3.37
N TYR A 217 9.59 -5.02 -3.96
CA TYR A 217 8.50 -4.63 -4.86
C TYR A 217 9.04 -3.85 -6.06
N ASN A 218 8.60 -4.25 -7.25
CA ASN A 218 8.83 -3.50 -8.48
C ASN A 218 7.51 -2.90 -8.92
N LEU A 219 7.50 -1.58 -9.09
CA LEU A 219 6.38 -0.86 -9.66
C LEU A 219 6.86 -0.19 -10.94
N SER A 220 6.39 -0.69 -12.07
CA SER A 220 6.65 -0.11 -13.37
C SER A 220 5.55 0.87 -13.78
N SER A 221 5.84 1.72 -14.77
CA SER A 221 4.90 2.74 -15.25
C SER A 221 3.62 2.14 -15.87
N ASP A 222 3.73 0.98 -16.51
CA ASP A 222 2.59 0.24 -17.10
C ASP A 222 1.69 -0.43 -16.05
N GLN A 223 2.13 -0.50 -14.79
CA GLN A 223 1.39 -1.12 -13.69
C GLN A 223 0.72 -0.10 -12.77
N MET A 224 0.79 1.20 -13.06
CA MET A 224 0.28 2.27 -12.18
C MET A 224 -1.23 2.16 -11.88
N ASP A 225 -2.02 1.60 -12.80
CA ASP A 225 -3.47 1.40 -12.64
C ASP A 225 -3.83 -0.01 -12.15
N SER A 226 -2.83 -0.85 -11.87
CA SER A 226 -3.04 -2.23 -11.44
C SER A 226 -3.62 -2.32 -10.04
N ARG A 227 -4.26 -3.46 -9.73
CA ARG A 227 -4.75 -3.73 -8.39
C ARG A 227 -3.61 -3.84 -7.37
N ASP A 228 -2.46 -4.37 -7.79
CA ASP A 228 -1.26 -4.51 -6.95
C ASP A 228 -0.71 -3.12 -6.57
N ALA A 229 -0.67 -2.18 -7.52
CA ALA A 229 -0.27 -0.80 -7.24
C ALA A 229 -1.20 -0.12 -6.23
N ALA A 230 -2.52 -0.32 -6.35
CA ALA A 230 -3.50 0.21 -5.39
C ALA A 230 -3.30 -0.39 -3.98
N VAL A 231 -2.98 -1.68 -3.90
CA VAL A 231 -2.69 -2.39 -2.65
C VAL A 231 -1.42 -1.86 -1.99
N PHE A 232 -0.36 -1.69 -2.79
CA PHE A 232 0.89 -1.09 -2.32
C PHE A 232 0.67 0.31 -1.75
N ILE A 233 -0.07 1.18 -2.46
CA ILE A 233 -0.41 2.52 -1.96
C ILE A 233 -1.19 2.47 -0.65
N GLY A 234 -2.19 1.58 -0.53
CA GLY A 234 -2.90 1.37 0.73
C GLY A 234 -1.95 0.99 1.86
N PHE A 235 -1.03 0.07 1.60
CA PHE A 235 -0.01 -0.34 2.57
C PHE A 235 0.92 0.82 2.97
N VAL A 236 1.37 1.66 2.04
CA VAL A 236 2.16 2.86 2.36
C VAL A 236 1.37 3.85 3.24
N LYS A 237 0.09 4.08 2.93
CA LYS A 237 -0.79 4.91 3.77
C LYS A 237 -0.90 4.36 5.19
N ARG A 238 -1.02 3.04 5.35
CA ARG A 238 -1.04 2.38 6.67
C ARG A 238 0.26 2.63 7.44
N VAL A 239 1.41 2.42 6.80
CA VAL A 239 2.72 2.64 7.43
C VAL A 239 2.87 4.10 7.88
N ARG A 240 2.41 5.06 7.06
CA ARG A 240 2.43 6.49 7.39
C ARG A 240 1.58 6.81 8.61
N GLN A 241 0.35 6.29 8.67
CA GLN A 241 -0.54 6.49 9.82
C GLN A 241 0.10 5.99 11.13
N ARG A 242 0.87 4.90 11.06
CA ARG A 242 1.63 4.34 12.19
C ARG A 242 2.92 5.09 12.50
N LYS A 243 3.25 6.15 11.75
CA LYS A 243 4.50 6.93 11.87
C LYS A 243 5.75 6.04 11.77
N LYS A 244 5.67 4.99 10.94
CA LYS A 244 6.77 4.07 10.67
C LYS A 244 7.40 4.38 9.31
N GLN A 245 8.54 3.76 9.06
CA GLN A 245 9.18 3.70 7.76
C GLN A 245 9.02 2.31 7.16
N LEU A 246 8.76 2.25 5.85
CA LEU A 246 8.78 1.06 5.02
C LEU A 246 9.98 1.14 4.09
N ARG A 247 10.86 0.14 4.18
CA ARG A 247 11.93 -0.05 3.21
C ARG A 247 11.41 -0.78 1.99
N VAL A 248 11.53 -0.19 0.82
CA VAL A 248 11.16 -0.80 -0.47
C VAL A 248 12.43 -1.15 -1.24
N ILE A 249 12.67 -2.44 -1.42
CA ILE A 249 13.79 -2.98 -2.19
C ILE A 249 13.30 -3.18 -3.62
N SER A 250 13.90 -2.51 -4.59
CA SER A 250 13.41 -2.51 -5.97
C SER A 250 14.54 -2.53 -6.99
N SER A 251 14.37 -3.28 -8.07
CA SER A 251 15.24 -3.15 -9.25
C SER A 251 14.71 -2.13 -10.26
N GLN A 252 13.54 -1.54 -10.00
CA GLN A 252 12.92 -0.47 -10.79
C GLN A 252 12.58 0.71 -9.87
N PRO A 253 13.59 1.38 -9.29
CA PRO A 253 13.38 2.34 -8.21
C PRO A 253 12.77 3.67 -8.66
N GLU A 254 12.77 3.98 -9.96
CA GLU A 254 12.45 5.32 -10.48
C GLU A 254 11.06 5.82 -10.05
N LEU A 255 10.02 5.01 -10.27
CA LEU A 255 8.66 5.39 -9.90
C LEU A 255 8.47 5.44 -8.37
N LEU A 256 9.10 4.52 -7.63
CA LEU A 256 9.06 4.48 -6.17
C LEU A 256 9.77 5.70 -5.55
N ARG A 257 10.87 6.17 -6.13
CA ARG A 257 11.57 7.40 -5.72
C ARG A 257 10.69 8.63 -5.92
N LYS A 258 9.91 8.69 -7.00
CA LYS A 258 8.92 9.74 -7.20
C LYS A 258 7.79 9.67 -6.17
N LEU A 259 7.27 8.47 -5.89
CA LEU A 259 6.24 8.26 -4.85
C LEU A 259 6.69 8.70 -3.45
N LYS A 260 7.97 8.53 -3.11
CA LYS A 260 8.53 9.03 -1.83
C LYS A 260 8.23 10.52 -1.59
N LEU A 261 8.12 11.32 -2.65
CA LEU A 261 7.82 12.76 -2.53
C LEU A 261 6.45 13.03 -1.89
N LEU A 262 5.48 12.12 -2.01
CA LEU A 262 4.15 12.24 -1.39
C LEU A 262 4.13 11.89 0.09
N PHE A 263 5.15 11.17 0.56
CA PHE A 263 5.23 10.68 1.94
C PHE A 263 6.53 11.17 2.62
N PRO A 264 6.71 12.50 2.72
CA PRO A 264 7.93 13.09 3.27
C PRO A 264 8.03 12.90 4.79
N GLU A 265 9.20 13.23 5.34
CA GLU A 265 9.45 13.36 6.77
C GLU A 265 8.47 14.37 7.42
N ARG A 266 8.04 14.08 8.65
CA ARG A 266 7.12 14.94 9.43
C ARG A 266 7.63 15.11 10.85
N GLY A 267 8.21 16.28 11.14
CA GLY A 267 8.83 16.53 12.46
C GLY A 267 9.88 15.46 12.75
N ASP A 268 9.73 14.75 13.87
CA ASP A 268 10.64 13.66 14.27
C ASP A 268 10.33 12.30 13.60
N SER A 269 9.30 12.21 12.75
CA SER A 269 8.95 10.97 12.06
C SER A 269 9.72 10.85 10.74
N PRO A 270 10.40 9.72 10.48
CA PRO A 270 11.12 9.49 9.23
C PRO A 270 10.16 9.49 8.03
N ALA A 271 10.72 9.67 6.82
CA ALA A 271 9.95 9.48 5.59
C ALA A 271 9.33 8.08 5.60
N THR A 272 8.06 7.99 5.21
CA THR A 272 7.35 6.71 5.19
C THR A 272 8.00 5.72 4.23
N LEU A 273 8.56 6.20 3.12
CA LEU A 273 9.22 5.38 2.11
C LEU A 273 10.73 5.58 2.11
N ASP A 274 11.46 4.47 2.25
CA ASP A 274 12.89 4.37 1.97
C ASP A 274 13.11 3.42 0.79
N VAL A 275 13.71 3.89 -0.30
CA VAL A 275 13.82 3.10 -1.55
C VAL A 275 15.26 2.65 -1.74
N THR A 276 15.49 1.34 -1.64
CA THR A 276 16.79 0.71 -1.89
C THR A 276 16.85 0.13 -3.31
N ASP A 277 17.84 0.57 -4.07
CA ASP A 277 18.06 0.16 -5.46
C ASP A 277 18.94 -1.08 -5.55
N VAL A 278 18.36 -2.15 -6.10
CA VAL A 278 19.05 -3.43 -6.36
C VAL A 278 19.13 -3.75 -7.86
N SER A 279 19.09 -2.72 -8.71
CA SER A 279 19.31 -2.89 -10.15
C SER A 279 20.75 -3.35 -10.46
N GLY A 280 20.89 -4.17 -11.51
CA GLY A 280 22.18 -4.73 -11.93
C GLY A 280 22.77 -5.70 -10.90
N LYS A 281 23.99 -5.43 -10.42
CA LYS A 281 24.70 -6.26 -9.44
C LYS A 281 24.54 -5.78 -7.99
N ARG A 282 23.71 -4.76 -7.75
CA ARG A 282 23.50 -4.19 -6.42
C ARG A 282 22.72 -5.16 -5.53
N LYS A 283 22.99 -5.11 -4.24
CA LYS A 283 22.33 -5.93 -3.22
C LYS A 283 21.82 -5.02 -2.10
N ALA A 284 20.74 -5.45 -1.45
CA ALA A 284 20.19 -4.80 -0.28
C ALA A 284 20.34 -5.72 0.93
N THR A 285 20.43 -5.14 2.12
CA THR A 285 20.36 -5.91 3.36
C THR A 285 18.98 -5.77 3.99
N PHE A 286 18.48 -6.89 4.49
CA PHE A 286 17.35 -6.98 5.40
C PHE A 286 17.85 -7.76 6.60
N ARG A 287 18.14 -7.05 7.70
CA ARG A 287 18.84 -7.64 8.86
C ARG A 287 20.15 -8.31 8.41
N ASP A 288 20.40 -9.58 8.74
CA ASP A 288 21.62 -10.29 8.27
C ASP A 288 21.40 -11.03 6.94
N SER A 289 20.22 -10.89 6.35
CA SER A 289 19.90 -11.42 5.03
C SER A 289 20.25 -10.43 3.91
N ILE A 290 20.83 -10.95 2.84
CA ILE A 290 21.17 -10.21 1.63
C ILE A 290 20.12 -10.50 0.56
N VAL A 291 19.39 -9.46 0.17
CA VAL A 291 18.37 -9.50 -0.88
C VAL A 291 18.98 -9.01 -2.18
N SER A 292 18.78 -9.75 -3.26
CA SER A 292 19.24 -9.37 -4.60
C SER A 292 18.24 -9.81 -5.67
N ARG A 293 18.43 -9.31 -6.89
CA ARG A 293 17.64 -9.72 -8.06
C ARG A 293 18.58 -10.29 -9.12
N LYS A 294 18.27 -11.47 -9.63
CA LYS A 294 19.02 -12.14 -10.70
C LYS A 294 18.03 -12.70 -11.72
N ASP A 295 18.20 -12.33 -13.00
CA ASP A 295 17.31 -12.75 -14.10
C ASP A 295 15.83 -12.47 -13.80
N ASP A 296 15.56 -11.26 -13.29
CA ASP A 296 14.25 -10.78 -12.83
C ASP A 296 13.62 -11.54 -11.64
N LYS A 297 14.39 -12.45 -11.01
CA LYS A 297 13.95 -13.27 -9.88
C LYS A 297 14.55 -12.77 -8.57
N TRP A 298 13.73 -12.77 -7.54
CA TRP A 298 14.16 -12.41 -6.18
C TRP A 298 14.97 -13.54 -5.56
N ARG A 299 16.16 -13.19 -5.06
CA ARG A 299 17.06 -14.09 -4.35
C ARG A 299 17.33 -13.55 -2.95
N LEU A 300 17.40 -14.45 -1.98
CA LEU A 300 17.84 -14.15 -0.63
C LEU A 300 18.99 -15.08 -0.26
N HIS A 301 20.03 -14.49 0.31
CA HIS A 301 21.15 -15.22 0.87
C HIS A 301 21.33 -14.84 2.33
N ARG A 302 21.47 -15.85 3.18
CA ARG A 302 21.81 -15.70 4.59
C ARG A 302 22.92 -16.69 4.93
N ALA A 303 23.91 -16.25 5.69
CA ALA A 303 25.00 -17.11 6.13
C ALA A 303 24.45 -18.33 6.88
N GLY A 304 24.94 -19.53 6.55
CA GLY A 304 24.50 -20.79 7.14
C GLY A 304 23.21 -21.37 6.54
N LEU A 305 22.59 -20.72 5.55
CA LEU A 305 21.45 -21.27 4.81
C LEU A 305 21.76 -21.42 3.31
N PRO A 306 21.13 -22.39 2.62
CA PRO A 306 21.16 -22.45 1.16
C PRO A 306 20.61 -21.17 0.53
N GLU A 307 21.02 -20.89 -0.72
CA GLU A 307 20.43 -19.78 -1.48
C GLU A 307 18.92 -20.00 -1.63
N MET A 308 18.15 -18.93 -1.45
CA MET A 308 16.70 -18.94 -1.55
C MET A 308 16.22 -18.15 -2.77
N ALA A 309 15.15 -18.65 -3.38
CA ALA A 309 14.50 -18.04 -4.52
C ALA A 309 13.02 -17.88 -4.28
N PHE A 310 12.47 -16.72 -4.62
CA PHE A 310 11.05 -16.43 -4.44
C PHE A 310 10.39 -16.27 -5.80
N GLY A 311 9.45 -17.16 -6.12
CA GLY A 311 8.73 -17.20 -7.40
C GLY A 311 9.51 -17.84 -8.54
N SER A 312 10.57 -18.58 -8.24
CA SER A 312 11.36 -19.27 -9.26
C SER A 312 12.12 -20.47 -8.70
N GLU A 313 12.40 -21.44 -9.57
CA GLU A 313 13.17 -22.62 -9.20
C GLU A 313 14.70 -22.35 -9.18
N LEU A 314 15.36 -23.09 -8.29
CA LEU A 314 16.81 -23.23 -8.18
C LEU A 314 17.20 -24.68 -8.47
N GLU A 315 18.30 -24.84 -9.19
CA GLU A 315 18.96 -26.14 -9.36
C GLU A 315 19.58 -26.61 -8.04
N ASN A 316 20.15 -25.69 -7.25
CA ASN A 316 20.69 -25.95 -5.92
C ASN A 316 20.28 -24.82 -4.96
N GLY A 317 19.56 -25.17 -3.89
CA GLY A 317 19.01 -24.25 -2.89
C GLY A 317 17.53 -24.46 -2.62
N ILE A 318 16.89 -23.44 -2.04
CA ILE A 318 15.48 -23.44 -1.65
C ILE A 318 14.68 -22.59 -2.65
N SER A 319 13.66 -23.16 -3.24
CA SER A 319 12.72 -22.45 -4.11
C SER A 319 11.37 -22.32 -3.42
N ILE A 320 10.83 -21.11 -3.42
CA ILE A 320 9.56 -20.79 -2.77
C ILE A 320 8.60 -20.34 -3.86
N ASP A 321 7.71 -21.24 -4.23
CA ASP A 321 6.62 -21.00 -5.15
C ASP A 321 5.39 -20.57 -4.36
N PHE A 322 5.27 -19.25 -4.19
CA PHE A 322 4.16 -18.66 -3.45
C PHE A 322 2.83 -18.71 -4.20
N VAL A 323 2.83 -18.94 -5.52
CA VAL A 323 1.61 -19.10 -6.32
C VAL A 323 0.94 -20.44 -5.98
N ASN A 324 1.74 -21.50 -5.88
CA ASN A 324 1.26 -22.84 -5.55
C ASN A 324 1.39 -23.21 -4.06
N GLY A 325 1.87 -22.28 -3.22
CA GLY A 325 2.08 -22.52 -1.80
C GLY A 325 3.12 -23.60 -1.51
N ARG A 326 4.13 -23.74 -2.39
CA ARG A 326 5.09 -24.85 -2.38
C ARG A 326 6.49 -24.36 -2.05
N ILE A 327 7.20 -25.11 -1.21
CA ILE A 327 8.63 -24.93 -0.94
C ILE A 327 9.35 -26.17 -1.43
N SER A 328 10.38 -26.01 -2.24
CA SER A 328 11.25 -27.10 -2.66
C SER A 328 12.68 -26.85 -2.24
N PHE A 329 13.35 -27.89 -1.78
CA PHE A 329 14.78 -27.91 -1.53
C PHE A 329 15.43 -28.86 -2.54
N ASN A 330 16.38 -28.34 -3.29
CA ASN A 330 17.14 -29.09 -4.28
C ASN A 330 18.62 -29.02 -3.93
N SER A 331 19.28 -30.15 -3.91
CA SER A 331 20.74 -30.29 -3.88
C SER A 331 21.17 -31.41 -4.85
N GLU A 332 22.47 -31.64 -4.99
CA GLU A 332 23.00 -32.74 -5.81
C GLU A 332 22.52 -34.12 -5.35
N SER A 333 22.20 -34.27 -4.06
CA SER A 333 21.85 -35.55 -3.43
C SER A 333 20.41 -35.65 -2.93
N VAL A 334 19.72 -34.52 -2.74
CA VAL A 334 18.40 -34.47 -2.10
C VAL A 334 17.46 -33.58 -2.89
N GLN A 335 16.26 -34.08 -3.14
CA GLN A 335 15.12 -33.29 -3.62
C GLN A 335 13.96 -33.50 -2.66
N ALA A 336 13.47 -32.41 -2.09
CA ALA A 336 12.34 -32.42 -1.18
C ALA A 336 11.35 -31.32 -1.57
N VAL A 337 10.07 -31.62 -1.44
CA VAL A 337 8.98 -30.69 -1.72
C VAL A 337 8.02 -30.71 -0.55
N PHE A 338 7.62 -29.53 -0.09
CA PHE A 338 6.74 -29.33 1.05
C PHE A 338 5.67 -28.28 0.71
N VAL A 339 4.47 -28.47 1.27
CA VAL A 339 3.32 -27.56 1.12
C VAL A 339 2.85 -27.20 2.53
N PRO A 340 3.32 -26.08 3.11
CA PRO A 340 2.88 -25.65 4.43
C PRO A 340 1.39 -25.26 4.44
N PRO A 341 0.72 -25.39 5.60
CA PRO A 341 -0.53 -24.67 5.84
C PRO A 341 -0.33 -23.16 5.69
N ALA A 342 -1.35 -22.46 5.19
CA ALA A 342 -1.32 -21.01 5.06
C ALA A 342 -1.09 -20.31 6.43
N GLY A 343 -0.26 -19.26 6.40
CA GLY A 343 0.21 -18.47 7.53
C GLY A 343 1.06 -19.19 8.56
N PHE A 344 1.39 -20.47 8.36
CA PHE A 344 2.25 -21.20 9.29
C PHE A 344 3.71 -20.72 9.16
N PRO A 345 4.36 -20.27 10.25
CA PRO A 345 5.78 -19.93 10.24
C PRO A 345 6.65 -21.18 10.08
N ILE A 346 7.57 -21.14 9.12
CA ILE A 346 8.52 -22.23 8.84
C ILE A 346 9.93 -21.74 9.13
N ASP A 347 10.50 -22.20 10.25
CA ASP A 347 11.86 -21.85 10.64
C ASP A 347 12.91 -22.58 9.80
N PHE A 348 13.94 -21.85 9.37
CA PHE A 348 15.13 -22.40 8.75
C PHE A 348 16.30 -22.41 9.75
N ILE A 349 16.70 -23.62 10.14
CA ILE A 349 17.75 -23.86 11.13
C ILE A 349 19.07 -24.08 10.39
N GLY A 350 20.01 -23.14 10.52
CA GLY A 350 21.29 -23.12 9.79
C GLY A 350 22.44 -23.88 10.45
N HIS A 351 22.15 -24.93 11.23
CA HIS A 351 23.21 -25.80 11.76
C HIS A 351 23.51 -26.92 10.76
N GLU A 352 24.77 -27.38 10.71
CA GLU A 352 25.12 -28.67 10.11
C GLU A 352 24.14 -29.70 10.67
N ALA A 353 23.16 -30.11 9.85
CA ALA A 353 22.35 -31.25 10.20
C ALA A 353 23.34 -32.42 10.32
N PRO A 354 23.43 -33.11 11.47
CA PRO A 354 24.02 -34.44 11.44
C PRO A 354 23.26 -35.19 10.33
N GLU A 355 23.97 -35.85 9.41
CA GLU A 355 23.37 -36.53 8.24
C GLU A 355 22.22 -37.49 8.61
N ASN A 356 22.08 -37.80 9.91
CA ASN A 356 21.05 -38.66 10.49
C ASN A 356 19.86 -37.92 11.17
N GLN A 357 19.75 -36.59 11.09
CA GLN A 357 18.68 -35.81 11.76
C GLN A 357 17.83 -34.94 10.82
N MET A 358 17.92 -35.12 9.50
CA MET A 358 16.97 -34.51 8.55
C MET A 358 15.57 -35.16 8.58
N MET A 359 15.25 -35.92 9.63
CA MET A 359 13.95 -36.60 9.82
C MET A 359 13.13 -36.05 11.00
N ASP A 360 13.65 -35.19 11.87
CA ASP A 360 12.94 -34.86 13.11
C ASP A 360 12.77 -33.36 13.36
N LYS A 361 11.69 -32.83 12.77
CA LYS A 361 10.79 -31.86 13.42
C LYS A 361 9.45 -31.65 12.69
N TYR A 362 9.28 -32.17 11.47
CA TYR A 362 8.01 -32.12 10.73
C TYR A 362 7.44 -33.48 10.29
N VAL A 363 8.20 -34.57 10.38
CA VAL A 363 7.68 -35.92 10.08
C VAL A 363 6.85 -36.45 11.26
N ALA A 364 7.27 -36.20 12.50
CA ALA A 364 6.58 -36.72 13.68
C ALA A 364 5.15 -36.19 13.88
N TYR A 365 4.81 -34.98 13.43
CA TYR A 365 3.46 -34.42 13.62
C TYR A 365 2.47 -34.81 12.51
N THR A 366 2.97 -35.15 11.31
CA THR A 366 2.13 -35.50 10.15
C THR A 366 1.76 -37.00 10.14
N PHE A 367 2.57 -37.86 10.76
CA PHE A 367 2.30 -39.31 10.84
C PHE A 367 1.49 -39.76 12.06
N THR A 368 1.13 -38.87 12.99
CA THR A 368 0.25 -39.21 14.14
C THR A 368 -1.25 -39.02 13.88
N ASN A 369 -1.66 -38.51 12.71
CA ASN A 369 -3.08 -38.28 12.38
C ASN A 369 -3.55 -38.86 11.04
N ILE A 370 -2.84 -39.86 10.50
CA ILE A 370 -3.35 -40.71 9.42
C ILE A 370 -3.85 -42.01 10.06
N LYS A 371 -5.16 -42.25 9.98
CA LYS A 371 -5.75 -43.59 10.15
C LYS A 371 -5.69 -44.35 8.83
#